data_AF-A0A945CRG8-F1
#
_entry.id   AF-A0A945CRG8-F1
#
_cell.length_a   1.000
_cell.length_b   1.000
_cell.length_c   1.000
_cell.angle_alpha   90.00
_cell.angle_beta   90.00
_cell.angle_gamma   90.00
#
_symmetry.space_group_name_H-M   'P 1'
#
loop_
_entity.id
_entity.type
_entity.pdbx_description
1 polymer ?
#
loop_
_entity_poly.entity_id
_entity_poly.type
_entity_poly.pdbx_seq_one_letter_code
_entity_poly.pdbx_strand_id
1 'polypeptide(L)'
;MPGQPRKKLALITTFWDWRSHANHMGERFLNGYPHDGRWHRPAIDVVSAYVDQCSKDDLSRRRAEEHGFSIYPTIAEALRLGTDALVVDAVLLIGEHGDYPANEKGQKLYPRYEFFSQIVELFRQDGRAVPVFNDKHLSYSFTKAQQMVAAARELQFPLMAGS
;
A
#
# COMPACT_ATOMS: atom_id res chain seq x y z
N MET A 1 -14.60 1.00 20.66
CA MET A 1 -15.87 0.33 21.00
C MET A 1 -15.67 -1.17 20.86
N PRO A 2 -15.87 -1.97 21.92
CA PRO A 2 -15.93 -3.43 21.78
C PRO A 2 -17.07 -3.78 20.80
N GLY A 3 -16.79 -4.56 19.76
CA GLY A 3 -17.81 -5.12 18.85
C GLY A 3 -17.84 -4.58 17.42
N GLN A 4 -17.03 -3.58 17.05
CA GLN A 4 -16.92 -3.17 15.63
C GLN A 4 -15.85 -4.01 14.93
N PRO A 5 -16.15 -4.61 13.75
CA PRO A 5 -15.16 -5.38 13.02
C PRO A 5 -13.95 -4.50 12.70
N ARG A 6 -12.75 -5.08 12.87
CA ARG A 6 -11.50 -4.38 12.57
C ARG A 6 -11.44 -4.05 11.08
N LYS A 7 -10.89 -2.87 10.79
CA LYS A 7 -10.75 -2.39 9.42
C LYS A 7 -9.73 -3.23 8.66
N LYS A 8 -9.87 -3.34 7.34
CA LYS A 8 -9.01 -4.12 6.46
C LYS A 8 -8.05 -3.22 5.67
N LEU A 9 -6.76 -3.48 5.76
CA LEU A 9 -5.70 -2.79 5.03
C LEU A 9 -5.09 -3.71 3.96
N ALA A 10 -5.01 -3.22 2.72
CA ALA A 10 -4.13 -3.80 1.71
C ALA A 10 -2.79 -3.05 1.70
N LEU A 11 -1.67 -3.79 1.76
CA LEU A 11 -0.33 -3.25 1.62
C LEU A 11 0.19 -3.51 0.20
N ILE A 12 0.34 -2.45 -0.58
CA ILE A 12 0.81 -2.51 -1.96
C ILE A 12 2.23 -1.99 -2.00
N THR A 13 3.21 -2.83 -2.28
CA THR A 13 4.62 -2.43 -2.26
C THR A 13 5.45 -2.99 -3.40
N THR A 14 6.52 -2.27 -3.71
CA THR A 14 7.52 -2.69 -4.67
C THR A 14 8.48 -3.73 -4.11
N PHE A 15 8.80 -3.66 -2.81
CA PHE A 15 9.89 -4.45 -2.23
C PHE A 15 9.80 -4.56 -0.69
N TRP A 16 10.04 -5.75 -0.13
CA TRP A 16 9.87 -5.99 1.31
C TRP A 16 11.02 -6.79 1.96
N ASP A 17 12.16 -6.13 2.11
CA ASP A 17 13.33 -6.66 2.83
C ASP A 17 13.58 -5.96 4.17
N TRP A 18 14.62 -6.40 4.88
CA TRP A 18 15.14 -5.68 6.04
C TRP A 18 15.47 -4.22 5.70
N ARG A 19 14.98 -3.27 6.53
CA ARG A 19 15.11 -1.80 6.35
C ARG A 19 14.43 -1.21 5.12
N SER A 20 13.61 -1.98 4.39
CA SER A 20 12.77 -1.37 3.37
C SER A 20 11.69 -0.49 4.01
N HIS A 21 11.13 0.44 3.25
CA HIS A 21 9.96 1.21 3.68
C HIS A 21 8.77 0.32 4.05
N ALA A 22 8.54 -0.78 3.31
CA ALA A 22 7.50 -1.75 3.65
C ALA A 22 7.74 -2.42 5.01
N ASN A 23 9.00 -2.73 5.33
CA ASN A 23 9.35 -3.17 6.68
C ASN A 23 9.10 -2.06 7.71
N HIS A 24 9.62 -0.85 7.49
CA HIS A 24 9.44 0.23 8.45
C HIS A 24 7.96 0.53 8.73
N MET A 25 7.10 0.66 7.72
CA MET A 25 5.70 1.02 7.92
C MET A 25 4.82 -0.21 8.21
N GLY A 26 4.96 -1.28 7.42
CA GLY A 26 4.15 -2.49 7.53
C GLY A 26 4.24 -3.14 8.91
N GLU A 27 5.45 -3.20 9.48
CA GLU A 27 5.66 -3.79 10.81
C GLU A 27 4.87 -3.06 11.92
N ARG A 28 4.57 -1.76 11.77
CA ARG A 28 3.75 -1.02 12.76
C ARG A 28 2.28 -1.41 12.71
N PHE A 29 1.78 -1.81 11.54
CA PHE A 29 0.43 -2.35 11.42
C PHE A 29 0.34 -3.81 11.85
N LEU A 30 1.41 -4.59 11.62
CA LEU A 30 1.47 -6.01 11.97
C LEU A 30 1.67 -6.24 13.48
N ASN A 31 2.65 -5.54 14.06
CA ASN A 31 3.07 -5.76 15.45
C ASN A 31 2.54 -4.69 16.41
N GLY A 32 2.27 -3.48 15.93
CA GLY A 32 2.05 -2.30 16.77
C GLY A 32 3.34 -1.54 17.08
N TYR A 33 3.23 -0.51 17.91
CA TYR A 33 4.35 0.35 18.29
C TYR A 33 4.08 1.06 19.63
N PRO A 34 5.12 1.52 20.36
CA PRO A 34 4.92 2.33 21.56
C PRO A 34 4.33 3.70 21.21
N HIS A 35 3.26 4.09 21.91
CA HIS A 35 2.61 5.39 21.82
C HIS A 35 2.06 5.77 23.20
N ASP A 36 2.36 6.97 23.68
CA ASP A 36 1.94 7.48 25.00
C ASP A 36 2.18 6.50 26.17
N GLY A 37 3.37 5.88 26.18
CA GLY A 37 3.78 4.95 27.23
C GLY A 37 3.06 3.59 27.20
N ARG A 38 2.28 3.29 26.16
CA ARG A 38 1.55 2.03 26.00
C ARG A 38 1.86 1.39 24.65
N TRP A 39 1.71 0.06 24.57
CA TRP A 39 1.75 -0.63 23.29
C TRP A 39 0.47 -0.31 22.52
N HIS A 40 0.62 0.38 21.38
CA HIS A 40 -0.47 0.73 20.50
C HIS A 40 -0.54 -0.26 19.34
N ARG A 41 -1.67 -0.98 19.26
CA ARG A 41 -2.04 -1.75 18.08
C ARG A 41 -3.05 -0.95 17.27
N PRO A 42 -2.76 -0.59 16.01
CA PRO A 42 -3.72 0.12 15.16
C PRO A 42 -5.08 -0.58 15.09
N ALA A 43 -6.17 0.17 14.93
CA ALA A 43 -7.53 -0.37 14.82
C ALA A 43 -7.87 -0.96 13.43
N ILE A 44 -6.83 -1.34 12.68
CA ILE A 44 -6.88 -1.86 11.31
C ILE A 44 -5.89 -3.03 11.20
N ASP A 45 -6.24 -4.06 10.43
CA ASP A 45 -5.40 -5.23 10.18
C ASP A 45 -4.94 -5.26 8.72
N VAL A 46 -3.68 -5.63 8.51
CA VAL A 46 -3.20 -6.03 7.18
C VAL A 46 -3.85 -7.37 6.84
N VAL A 47 -4.66 -7.40 5.79
CA VAL A 47 -5.35 -8.61 5.34
C VAL A 47 -4.83 -9.14 4.01
N SER A 48 -4.14 -8.29 3.26
CA SER A 48 -3.52 -8.65 2.00
C SER A 48 -2.31 -7.79 1.69
N ALA A 49 -1.45 -8.33 0.83
CA ALA A 49 -0.38 -7.58 0.23
C ALA A 49 -0.19 -7.91 -1.25
N TYR A 50 0.38 -6.95 -1.98
CA TYR A 50 1.02 -7.16 -3.27
C TYR A 50 2.47 -6.72 -3.15
N VAL A 51 3.39 -7.55 -3.65
CA VAL A 51 4.84 -7.30 -3.61
C VAL A 51 5.39 -7.53 -5.02
N ASP A 52 5.81 -6.46 -5.68
CA ASP A 52 6.25 -6.51 -7.08
C ASP A 52 7.55 -7.32 -7.25
N GLN A 53 8.53 -7.06 -6.38
CA GLN A 53 9.85 -7.68 -6.45
C GLN A 53 10.20 -8.35 -5.13
N CYS A 54 10.60 -9.62 -5.21
CA CYS A 54 11.08 -10.40 -4.06
C CYS A 54 12.57 -10.68 -4.23
N SER A 55 13.36 -10.42 -3.19
CA SER A 55 14.76 -10.83 -3.14
C SER A 55 14.91 -12.20 -2.47
N LYS A 56 16.15 -12.66 -2.32
CA LYS A 56 16.48 -13.84 -1.50
C LYS A 56 16.19 -13.64 0.00
N ASP A 57 16.15 -12.39 0.46
CA ASP A 57 15.97 -11.97 1.85
C ASP A 57 14.55 -11.41 2.10
N ASP A 58 13.61 -11.74 1.20
CA ASP A 58 12.21 -11.31 1.25
C ASP A 58 11.56 -11.65 2.61
N LEU A 59 11.02 -10.62 3.26
CA LEU A 59 10.30 -10.75 4.53
C LEU A 59 8.80 -10.93 4.33
N SER A 60 8.26 -10.61 3.15
CA SER A 60 6.80 -10.55 2.95
C SER A 60 6.13 -11.89 3.22
N ARG A 61 6.66 -12.99 2.66
CA ARG A 61 6.07 -14.33 2.82
C ARG A 61 6.09 -14.79 4.28
N ARG A 62 7.19 -14.55 4.98
CA ARG A 62 7.31 -14.87 6.40
C ARG A 62 6.30 -14.08 7.24
N ARG A 63 6.11 -12.79 6.94
CA ARG A 63 5.12 -11.96 7.65
C ARG A 63 3.68 -12.38 7.34
N ALA A 64 3.40 -12.76 6.10
CA ALA A 64 2.11 -13.31 5.71
C ALA A 64 1.76 -14.55 6.54
N GLU A 65 2.72 -15.47 6.71
CA GLU A 65 2.56 -16.67 7.54
C GLU A 65 2.40 -16.32 9.05
N GLU A 66 3.27 -15.47 9.59
CA GLU A 66 3.26 -15.10 11.02
C GLU A 66 1.98 -14.34 11.44
N HIS A 67 1.40 -13.54 10.54
CA HIS A 67 0.26 -12.67 10.85
C HIS A 67 -1.06 -13.09 10.19
N GLY A 68 -1.05 -14.11 9.32
CA GLY A 68 -2.26 -14.67 8.70
C GLY A 68 -2.90 -13.80 7.62
N PHE A 69 -2.10 -13.15 6.77
CA PHE A 69 -2.59 -12.41 5.59
C PHE A 69 -2.11 -13.03 4.28
N SER A 70 -2.80 -12.73 3.17
CA SER A 70 -2.47 -13.32 1.86
C SER A 70 -1.66 -12.37 0.98
N ILE A 71 -0.66 -12.90 0.27
CA ILE A 71 0.04 -12.17 -0.79
C ILE A 71 -0.57 -12.57 -2.13
N TYR A 72 -0.98 -11.58 -2.93
CA TYR A 72 -1.60 -11.79 -4.22
C TYR A 72 -0.67 -11.36 -5.37
N PRO A 73 -0.80 -11.98 -6.55
CA PRO A 73 0.07 -11.67 -7.69
C PRO A 73 -0.33 -10.37 -8.40
N THR A 74 -1.52 -9.82 -8.11
CA THR A 74 -1.96 -8.53 -8.66
C THR A 74 -2.49 -7.59 -7.58
N ILE A 75 -2.40 -6.28 -7.83
CA ILE A 75 -3.01 -5.26 -6.97
C ILE A 75 -4.52 -5.45 -6.89
N ALA A 76 -5.16 -5.83 -8.00
CA ALA A 76 -6.59 -6.08 -8.06
C ALA A 76 -7.03 -7.18 -7.08
N GLU A 77 -6.35 -8.33 -7.13
CA GLU A 77 -6.65 -9.44 -6.23
C GLU A 77 -6.33 -9.10 -4.77
N ALA A 78 -5.26 -8.34 -4.50
CA ALA A 78 -4.96 -7.86 -3.15
C ALA A 78 -6.08 -6.96 -2.59
N LEU A 79 -6.65 -6.07 -3.40
CA LEU A 79 -7.74 -5.18 -2.98
C LEU A 79 -9.09 -5.90 -2.84
N ARG A 80 -9.31 -6.97 -3.62
CA ARG A 80 -10.56 -7.74 -3.62
C ARG A 80 -10.52 -9.02 -2.77
N LEU A 81 -9.36 -9.40 -2.22
CA LEU A 81 -9.13 -10.68 -1.52
C LEU A 81 -9.60 -11.91 -2.32
N GLY A 82 -9.37 -11.91 -3.64
CA GLY A 82 -9.82 -12.97 -4.55
C GLY A 82 -11.32 -13.01 -4.82
N THR A 83 -12.08 -11.98 -4.43
CA THR A 83 -13.49 -11.80 -4.79
C THR A 83 -13.65 -10.87 -6.00
N ASP A 84 -14.89 -10.63 -6.42
CA ASP A 84 -15.20 -9.78 -7.59
C ASP A 84 -15.32 -8.28 -7.27
N ALA A 85 -15.21 -7.88 -5.99
CA ALA A 85 -15.41 -6.48 -5.58
C ALA A 85 -14.42 -6.03 -4.49
N LEU A 86 -14.20 -4.72 -4.38
CA LEU A 86 -13.35 -4.10 -3.36
C LEU A 86 -13.86 -4.42 -1.94
N VAL A 87 -13.03 -5.12 -1.17
CA VAL A 87 -13.36 -5.56 0.19
C VAL A 87 -12.54 -4.88 1.28
N VAL A 88 -11.41 -4.28 0.94
CA VAL A 88 -10.57 -3.57 1.92
C VAL A 88 -11.13 -2.19 2.28
N ASP A 89 -10.73 -1.65 3.42
CA ASP A 89 -11.16 -0.35 3.94
C ASP A 89 -10.13 0.76 3.71
N ALA A 90 -8.87 0.42 3.41
CA ALA A 90 -7.80 1.37 3.13
C ALA A 90 -6.66 0.70 2.33
N VAL A 91 -5.83 1.52 1.68
CA VAL A 91 -4.64 1.09 0.94
C VAL A 91 -3.40 1.81 1.45
N LEU A 92 -2.36 1.04 1.77
CA LEU A 92 -1.01 1.52 2.06
C LEU A 92 -0.13 1.26 0.84
N LEU A 93 0.15 2.29 0.05
CA LEU A 93 0.97 2.24 -1.15
C LEU A 93 2.40 2.67 -0.86
N ILE A 94 3.35 1.76 -1.04
CA ILE A 94 4.78 1.94 -0.76
C ILE A 94 5.60 1.59 -2.02
N GLY A 95 5.83 2.59 -2.86
CA GLY A 95 6.72 2.47 -4.02
C GLY A 95 8.11 2.99 -3.72
N GLU A 96 8.94 2.20 -3.04
CA GLU A 96 10.30 2.55 -2.64
C GLU A 96 11.16 1.27 -2.60
N HIS A 97 12.45 1.38 -2.92
CA HIS A 97 13.35 0.24 -3.17
C HIS A 97 12.89 -0.68 -4.33
N GLY A 98 13.66 -1.73 -4.59
CA GLY A 98 13.55 -2.56 -5.80
C GLY A 98 14.44 -2.06 -6.94
N ASP A 99 14.49 -2.84 -8.00
CA ASP A 99 15.20 -2.53 -9.23
C ASP A 99 14.24 -1.89 -10.25
N TYR A 100 14.48 -0.61 -10.53
CA TYR A 100 13.68 0.22 -11.43
C TYR A 100 14.63 1.12 -12.22
N PRO A 101 14.28 1.47 -13.46
CA PRO A 101 15.12 2.32 -14.29
C PRO A 101 15.31 3.69 -13.67
N ALA A 102 16.37 4.38 -14.09
CA ALA A 102 16.59 5.79 -13.80
C ALA A 102 16.34 6.64 -15.05
N ASN A 103 15.90 7.89 -14.87
CA ASN A 103 15.87 8.87 -15.96
C ASN A 103 17.21 9.62 -16.09
N GLU A 104 17.29 10.51 -17.09
CA GLU A 104 18.45 11.37 -17.35
C GLU A 104 18.85 12.27 -16.17
N LYS A 105 17.93 12.52 -15.23
CA LYS A 105 18.19 13.30 -14.01
C LYS A 105 18.70 12.43 -12.85
N GLY A 106 18.96 11.14 -13.08
CA GLY A 106 19.35 10.16 -12.06
C GLY A 106 18.23 9.81 -11.08
N GLN A 107 16.98 10.17 -11.37
CA GLN A 107 15.86 9.81 -10.50
C GLN A 107 15.44 8.37 -10.79
N LYS A 108 15.32 7.55 -9.74
CA LYS A 108 14.79 6.20 -9.85
C LYS A 108 13.27 6.26 -10.10
N LEU A 109 12.82 5.58 -11.14
CA LEU A 109 11.45 5.61 -11.63
C LEU A 109 10.56 4.64 -10.87
N TYR A 110 10.42 4.86 -9.55
CA TYR A 110 9.54 4.03 -8.72
C TYR A 110 8.09 4.11 -9.21
N PRO A 111 7.38 2.98 -9.28
CA PRO A 111 6.08 2.85 -9.94
C PRO A 111 4.90 3.37 -9.09
N ARG A 112 5.11 4.42 -8.29
CA ARG A 112 4.07 4.97 -7.40
C ARG A 112 2.83 5.39 -8.17
N TYR A 113 3.02 6.07 -9.30
CA TYR A 113 1.93 6.47 -10.19
C TYR A 113 1.24 5.25 -10.80
N GLU A 114 2.01 4.30 -11.33
CA GLU A 114 1.51 3.12 -12.01
C GLU A 114 0.67 2.24 -11.09
N PHE A 115 1.13 2.02 -9.85
CA PHE A 115 0.37 1.28 -8.84
C PHE A 115 -0.87 2.05 -8.40
N PHE A 116 -0.75 3.36 -8.17
CA PHE A 116 -1.88 4.22 -7.86
C PHE A 116 -2.93 4.22 -8.97
N SER A 117 -2.52 4.28 -10.24
CA SER A 117 -3.44 4.22 -11.39
C SER A 117 -4.21 2.90 -11.43
N GLN A 118 -3.57 1.77 -11.13
CA GLN A 118 -4.26 0.48 -11.01
C GLN A 118 -5.29 0.48 -9.87
N ILE A 119 -4.95 1.06 -8.71
CA ILE A 119 -5.88 1.21 -7.57
C ILE A 119 -7.10 2.06 -7.97
N VAL A 120 -6.86 3.22 -8.59
CA VAL A 120 -7.92 4.14 -9.03
C VAL A 120 -8.81 3.51 -10.09
N GLU A 121 -8.23 2.78 -11.04
CA GLU A 121 -9.00 2.10 -12.08
C GLU A 121 -9.93 1.05 -11.46
N LEU A 122 -9.45 0.30 -10.47
CA LEU A 122 -10.30 -0.62 -9.71
C LEU A 122 -11.41 0.12 -8.95
N PHE A 123 -11.12 1.28 -8.35
CA PHE A 123 -12.15 2.09 -7.68
C PHE A 123 -13.25 2.53 -8.65
N ARG A 124 -12.89 2.88 -9.90
CA ARG A 124 -13.89 3.19 -10.95
C ARG A 124 -14.74 1.98 -11.30
N GLN A 125 -14.10 0.82 -11.50
CA GLN A 125 -14.80 -0.42 -11.84
C GLN A 125 -15.77 -0.86 -10.76
N ASP A 126 -15.37 -0.76 -9.50
CA ASP A 126 -16.17 -1.24 -8.36
C ASP A 126 -17.16 -0.18 -7.85
N GLY A 127 -17.14 1.04 -8.42
CA GLY A 127 -17.97 2.16 -7.98
C GLY A 127 -17.73 2.56 -6.52
N ARG A 128 -16.57 2.19 -5.95
CA ARG A 128 -16.22 2.38 -4.55
C ARG A 128 -14.75 2.73 -4.43
N ALA A 129 -14.47 3.81 -3.72
CA ALA A 129 -13.12 4.22 -3.38
C ALA A 129 -12.90 4.17 -1.86
N VAL A 130 -11.65 3.95 -1.45
CA VAL A 130 -11.22 3.94 -0.05
C VAL A 130 -9.99 4.83 0.14
N PRO A 131 -9.70 5.29 1.37
CA PRO A 131 -8.50 6.08 1.63
C PRO A 131 -7.21 5.40 1.16
N VAL A 132 -6.32 6.20 0.56
CA VAL A 132 -5.01 5.76 0.10
C VAL A 132 -3.93 6.61 0.78
N PHE A 133 -2.98 5.94 1.42
CA PHE A 133 -1.73 6.56 1.84
C PHE A 133 -0.62 6.19 0.85
N ASN A 134 0.05 7.19 0.28
CA ASN A 134 1.19 7.04 -0.62
C ASN A 134 2.49 7.44 0.11
N ASP A 135 3.36 6.48 0.38
CA ASP A 135 4.69 6.75 0.94
C ASP A 135 5.54 7.62 -0.02
N LYS A 136 6.30 8.56 0.56
CA LYS A 136 7.12 9.57 -0.15
C LYS A 136 6.28 10.60 -0.94
N HIS A 137 6.93 11.25 -1.90
CA HIS A 137 6.30 12.08 -2.91
C HIS A 137 5.44 11.22 -3.86
N LEU A 138 4.39 11.82 -4.42
CA LEU A 138 3.41 11.14 -5.28
C LEU A 138 4.05 10.46 -6.50
N SER A 139 4.82 11.21 -7.29
CA SER A 139 5.52 10.68 -8.45
C SER A 139 6.76 11.53 -8.76
N TYR A 140 7.76 10.92 -9.41
CA TYR A 140 8.92 11.64 -9.93
C TYR A 140 8.52 12.64 -11.04
N SER A 141 7.36 12.45 -11.67
CA SER A 141 6.80 13.35 -12.69
C SER A 141 5.71 14.23 -12.09
N PHE A 142 5.84 15.54 -12.27
CA PHE A 142 4.83 16.50 -11.82
C PHE A 142 3.47 16.25 -12.48
N THR A 143 3.43 15.96 -13.78
CA THR A 143 2.19 15.63 -14.51
C THR A 143 1.52 14.39 -13.92
N LYS A 144 2.30 13.34 -13.62
CA LYS A 144 1.78 12.13 -12.97
C LYS A 144 1.24 12.43 -11.56
N ALA A 145 1.96 13.22 -10.77
CA ALA A 145 1.51 13.65 -9.45
C ALA A 145 0.19 14.46 -9.51
N GLN A 146 0.05 15.36 -10.49
CA GLN A 146 -1.20 16.11 -10.70
C GLN A 146 -2.36 15.18 -11.05
N GLN A 147 -2.13 14.18 -11.91
CA GLN A 147 -3.14 13.17 -12.24
C GLN A 147 -3.56 12.36 -11.02
N MET A 148 -2.65 12.02 -10.11
CA MET A 148 -2.98 11.32 -8.87
C MET A 148 -3.92 12.15 -7.98
N VAL A 149 -3.61 13.44 -7.80
CA VAL A 149 -4.46 14.36 -7.03
C VAL A 149 -5.81 14.58 -7.71
N ALA A 150 -5.83 14.72 -9.04
CA ALA A 150 -7.06 14.89 -9.80
C ALA A 150 -7.97 13.66 -9.66
N ALA A 151 -7.43 12.45 -9.78
CA ALA A 151 -8.18 11.21 -9.61
C ALA A 151 -8.76 11.06 -8.18
N ALA A 152 -7.99 11.43 -7.15
CA ALA A 152 -8.49 11.42 -5.77
C ALA A 152 -9.66 12.40 -5.55
N ARG A 153 -9.62 13.57 -6.21
CA ARG A 153 -10.72 14.54 -6.18
C ARG A 153 -11.94 14.06 -6.97
N GLU A 154 -11.73 13.50 -8.16
CA GLU A 154 -12.77 12.94 -9.03
C GLU A 154 -13.57 11.85 -8.30
N LEU A 155 -12.87 10.89 -7.67
CA LEU A 155 -13.47 9.76 -6.97
C LEU A 155 -13.74 10.01 -5.48
N GLN A 156 -13.50 11.24 -5.02
CA GLN A 156 -13.77 11.71 -3.66
C GLN A 156 -13.21 10.84 -2.53
N PHE A 157 -12.01 10.27 -2.69
CA PHE A 157 -11.34 9.53 -1.61
C PHE A 157 -10.23 10.33 -0.94
N PRO A 158 -9.99 10.13 0.36
CA PRO A 158 -8.85 10.74 1.03
C PRO A 158 -7.52 10.21 0.47
N LEU A 159 -6.69 11.12 -0.05
CA LEU A 159 -5.32 10.85 -0.45
C LEU A 159 -4.36 11.55 0.51
N MET A 160 -3.52 10.77 1.17
CA MET A 160 -2.40 11.29 1.97
C MET A 160 -1.08 10.85 1.35
N ALA A 161 -0.07 11.70 1.48
CA ALA A 161 1.30 11.36 1.13
C ALA A 161 2.26 11.92 2.18
N GLY A 162 3.38 11.24 2.39
CA GLY A 162 4.37 11.71 3.35
C GLY A 162 5.59 10.82 3.41
N SER A 163 6.76 11.44 3.42
CA SER A 163 8.05 10.97 3.95
C SER A 163 9.15 11.94 3.52
#